data_AF-A0A5N7MT71-F1
#
_entry.id   AF-A0A5N7MT71-F1
#
_cell.length_a   1.000
_cell.length_b   1.000
_cell.length_c   1.000
_cell.angle_alpha   90.00
_cell.angle_beta   90.00
_cell.angle_gamma   90.00
#
_symmetry.space_group_name_H-M   'P 1'
#
loop_
_entity.id
_entity.type
_entity.pdbx_description
1 polymer ?
#
loop_
_entity_poly.entity_id
_entity_poly.type
_entity_poly.pdbx_seq_one_letter_code
_entity_poly.pdbx_strand_id
1 'polypeptide(L)' 'MTTGRWLDVSATPRDGSPILLWIQDDEAPPDFPVTVGFWETDTIFEVGFWRVFSAGSPSTYFDQHVRGWRPLPRVPNA' A
#
# COMPACT_ATOMS: atom_id res chain seq x y z
N MET A 1 5.30 -12.28 16.42
CA MET A 1 6.15 -11.55 15.45
C MET A 1 5.94 -12.18 14.09
N THR A 2 5.16 -11.56 13.19
CA THR A 2 4.88 -12.13 11.86
C THR A 2 6.03 -11.77 10.94
N THR A 3 7.13 -12.51 11.04
CA THR A 3 8.32 -12.30 10.22
C THR A 3 8.06 -12.75 8.78
N GLY A 4 7.98 -11.78 7.86
CA GLY A 4 8.44 -11.95 6.48
C GLY A 4 7.42 -12.32 5.40
N ARG A 5 6.20 -12.75 5.70
CA ARG A 5 5.23 -13.14 4.67
C ARG A 5 4.41 -11.93 4.18
N TRP A 6 4.41 -11.72 2.87
CA TRP A 6 3.43 -10.84 2.19
C TRP A 6 2.04 -11.47 2.26
N LEU A 7 1.06 -10.66 2.67
CA LEU A 7 -0.34 -11.07 2.81
C LEU A 7 -1.13 -10.65 1.57
N ASP A 8 -2.23 -11.34 1.31
CA ASP A 8 -3.16 -11.01 0.23
C ASP A 8 -3.82 -9.65 0.47
N VAL A 9 -3.95 -8.83 -0.59
CA VAL A 9 -4.53 -7.48 -0.49
C VAL A 9 -5.98 -7.49 0.01
N SER A 10 -6.73 -8.57 -0.22
CA SER A 10 -8.10 -8.74 0.31
C SER A 10 -8.18 -8.69 1.84
N ALA A 11 -7.08 -9.00 2.54
CA ALA A 11 -7.01 -8.99 4.00
C ALA A 11 -6.44 -7.68 4.59
N THR A 12 -6.19 -6.67 3.75
CA THR A 12 -5.64 -5.38 4.20
C THR A 12 -6.63 -4.60 5.07
N PRO A 13 -6.14 -3.82 6.05
CA PRO A 13 -6.95 -2.83 6.72
C PRO A 13 -7.32 -1.69 5.76
N ARG A 14 -8.61 -1.32 5.75
CA ARG A 14 -9.18 -0.22 4.94
C ARG A 14 -9.54 1.00 5.79
N ASP A 15 -8.84 1.17 6.90
CA ASP A 15 -9.11 2.16 7.94
C ASP A 15 -8.19 3.41 7.86
N GLY A 16 -7.43 3.54 6.77
CA GLY A 16 -6.46 4.63 6.58
C GLY A 16 -5.12 4.40 7.30
N SER A 17 -4.92 3.27 7.99
CA SER A 17 -3.64 2.93 8.60
C SER A 17 -2.56 2.72 7.53
N PRO A 18 -1.33 3.26 7.72
CA PRO A 18 -0.27 3.07 6.76
C PRO A 18 0.31 1.66 6.82
N ILE A 19 0.55 1.07 5.65
CA ILE A 19 1.08 -0.29 5.47
C ILE A 19 2.16 -0.31 4.38
N LEU A 20 2.95 -1.39 4.35
CA LEU A 20 3.82 -1.68 3.22
C LEU A 20 3.01 -2.38 2.13
N LEU A 21 3.14 -1.90 0.90
CA LEU A 21 2.53 -2.46 -0.30
C LEU A 21 3.62 -2.94 -1.24
N TRP A 22 3.43 -4.12 -1.80
CA TRP A 22 4.17 -4.58 -2.98
C TRP A 22 3.33 -4.28 -4.22
N ILE A 23 3.74 -3.29 -5.00
CA ILE A 23 3.09 -2.83 -6.21
C ILE A 23 3.73 -3.51 -7.43
N GLN A 24 2.88 -3.97 -8.35
CA GLN A 24 3.26 -4.22 -9.72
C GLN A 24 2.45 -3.26 -10.59
N ASP A 25 3.15 -2.34 -11.22
CA ASP A 25 2.62 -1.45 -12.24
C ASP A 25 3.44 -1.65 -13.51
N ASP A 26 2.77 -1.98 -14.61
CA ASP A 26 3.41 -2.19 -15.90
C ASP A 26 3.63 -0.86 -16.66
N GLU A 27 2.96 0.23 -16.24
CA GLU A 27 3.06 1.56 -16.85
C GLU A 27 4.08 2.47 -16.13
N ALA A 28 4.39 2.20 -14.87
CA ALA A 28 5.41 2.91 -14.09
C ALA A 28 6.71 2.08 -13.97
N PRO A 29 7.89 2.62 -14.33
CA PRO A 29 9.16 1.92 -14.11
C PRO A 29 9.32 1.54 -12.63
N PRO A 30 9.96 0.40 -12.31
CA PRO A 30 10.02 -0.15 -10.97
C PRO A 30 11.05 0.59 -10.11
N ASP A 31 10.85 1.88 -9.86
CA ASP A 31 11.74 2.62 -8.97
C ASP A 31 11.65 2.07 -7.54
N PHE A 32 10.44 1.66 -7.10
CA PHE A 32 10.23 0.98 -5.81
C PHE A 32 9.03 0.02 -5.86
N PRO A 33 9.22 -1.29 -6.12
CA PRO A 33 8.11 -2.25 -6.06
C PRO A 33 7.54 -2.37 -4.65
N VAL A 34 8.27 -1.95 -3.61
CA VAL A 34 7.79 -1.93 -2.22
C VAL A 34 7.76 -0.49 -1.72
N THR A 35 6.61 -0.05 -1.24
CA THR A 35 6.39 1.33 -0.78
C THR A 35 5.40 1.39 0.38
N VAL A 36 5.30 2.55 1.04
CA VAL A 36 4.28 2.80 2.06
C VAL A 36 3.05 3.40 1.38
N GLY A 37 1.88 2.90 1.73
CA GLY A 37 0.61 3.49 1.32
C GLY A 37 -0.46 3.35 2.38
N PHE A 38 -1.55 4.06 2.17
CA PHE A 38 -2.74 4.02 3.03
C PHE A 38 -4.00 4.05 2.18
N TRP A 39 -5.08 3.48 2.73
CA TRP A 39 -6.36 3.42 2.03
C TRP A 39 -7.10 4.74 2.13
N GLU A 40 -7.56 5.26 0.99
CA GLU A 40 -8.49 6.37 0.89
C GLU A 40 -9.75 5.92 0.14
N THR A 41 -10.84 6.67 0.31
CA THR A 41 -12.08 6.47 -0.44
C THR A 41 -12.50 7.81 -1.01
N ASP A 42 -12.66 7.85 -2.33
CA ASP A 42 -13.28 8.98 -2.99
C ASP A 42 -14.77 8.98 -2.65
N THR A 43 -15.25 10.05 -2.00
CA THR A 43 -16.66 10.14 -1.57
C THR A 43 -17.62 10.51 -2.69
N ILE A 44 -17.12 11.03 -3.82
CA ILE A 44 -17.93 11.40 -4.99
C ILE A 44 -18.21 10.16 -5.83
N PHE A 45 -17.20 9.31 -6.01
CA PHE A 45 -17.32 8.11 -6.84
C PHE A 45 -17.50 6.81 -6.03
N GLU A 46 -17.42 6.88 -4.70
CA GLU A 46 -17.46 5.74 -3.77
C GLU A 46 -16.39 4.67 -4.12
N VAL A 47 -15.28 5.11 -4.71
CA VAL A 47 -14.17 4.22 -5.11
C VAL A 47 -13.05 4.31 -4.09
N GLY A 48 -12.62 3.16 -3.59
CA GLY A 48 -11.47 3.05 -2.70
C GLY A 48 -10.17 2.81 -3.46
N PHE A 49 -9.09 3.42 -2.99
CA PHE A 49 -7.77 3.31 -3.58
C PHE A 49 -6.65 3.44 -2.55
N TRP A 50 -5.48 2.93 -2.91
CA TRP A 50 -4.24 3.11 -2.18
C TRP A 50 -3.56 4.39 -2.62
N ARG A 51 -3.37 5.31 -1.66
CA ARG A 51 -2.50 6.46 -1.84
C ARG A 51 -1.10 6.10 -1.37
N VAL A 52 -0.12 6.19 -2.25
CA VAL A 52 1.26 5.78 -2.02
C VAL A 52 2.16 6.99 -1.83
N PHE A 53 3.08 6.89 -0.87
CA PHE A 53 4.16 7.87 -0.69
C PHE A 53 5.22 7.67 -1.77
N SER A 54 5.44 8.68 -2.60
CA SER A 54 6.55 8.75 -3.54
C SER A 54 7.34 10.04 -3.33
N ALA A 55 8.60 10.08 -3.79
CA ALA A 55 9.46 11.24 -3.64
C ALA A 55 9.00 12.48 -4.42
N GLY A 56 8.06 12.33 -5.35
CA GLY A 56 7.53 13.41 -6.19
C GLY A 56 6.08 13.75 -5.85
N SER A 57 5.16 13.01 -6.46
CA SER A 57 3.71 13.20 -6.32
C SER A 57 3.07 11.95 -5.71
N PRO A 58 2.02 12.09 -4.88
CA PRO A 58 1.27 10.94 -4.42
C PRO A 58 0.69 10.20 -5.63
N SER A 59 0.98 8.90 -5.70
CA SER A 59 0.44 8.01 -6.73
C SER A 59 -0.75 7.24 -6.19
N THR A 60 -1.71 6.95 -7.06
CA THR A 60 -2.94 6.22 -6.73
C THR A 60 -2.89 4.83 -7.35
N TYR A 61 -3.16 3.80 -6.54
CA TYR A 61 -3.19 2.41 -6.98
C TYR A 61 -4.47 1.71 -6.50
N PHE A 62 -4.95 0.74 -7.28
CA PHE A 62 -6.07 -0.13 -6.90
C PHE A 62 -5.55 -1.51 -6.50
N ASP A 63 -6.39 -2.33 -5.89
CA ASP A 63 -6.02 -3.67 -5.42
C ASP A 63 -5.41 -4.54 -6.52
N GLN A 64 -5.85 -4.39 -7.76
CA GLN A 64 -5.30 -5.13 -8.92
C GLN A 64 -3.82 -4.82 -9.18
N HIS A 65 -3.32 -3.67 -8.74
CA HIS A 65 -1.91 -3.28 -8.83
C HIS A 65 -1.09 -3.80 -7.63
N VAL A 66 -1.73 -4.33 -6.58
CA VAL A 66 -1.08 -4.77 -5.35
C VAL A 66 -0.89 -6.29 -5.37
N ARG A 67 0.36 -6.75 -5.31
CA ARG A 67 0.72 -8.17 -5.22
C ARG A 67 0.71 -8.70 -3.80
N GLY A 68 0.84 -7.81 -2.82
CA GLY A 68 0.67 -8.16 -1.42
C GLY A 68 0.96 -6.99 -0.49
N TRP A 69 0.69 -7.18 0.79
CA TRP A 69 0.92 -6.17 1.80
C TRP A 69 1.55 -6.73 3.08
N ARG A 70 2.09 -5.82 3.90
CA ARG A 70 2.59 -6.11 5.25
C ARG A 70 2.33 -4.95 6.20
N PRO A 71 2.13 -5.22 7.50
CA PRO A 71 2.11 -4.14 8.49
C PRO A 71 3.48 -3.45 8.52
N LEU A 72 3.48 -2.15 8.84
CA LEU A 72 4.73 -1.43 9.09
C LEU A 72 5.50 -2.09 10.25
N PRO A 73 6.83 -2.24 10.13
CA PRO A 73 7.65 -2.67 11.25
C PRO A 73 7.45 -1.71 12.42
N ARG A 74 7.05 -2.23 13.58
CA ARG A 74 7.06 -1.44 14.80
C ARG A 74 8.51 -1.26 15.21
N VAL A 75 8.97 -0.02 15.29
CA VAL A 75 10.24 0.27 15.98
C VAL A 75 9.97 0.00 17.46
N PRO A 76 10.72 -0.90 18.13
CA PRO A 76 10.62 -1.02 19.58
C PRO A 76 10.93 0.35 20.18
N ASN A 77 10.06 0.87 21.05
CA ASN A 77 10.39 2.07 21.82
C ASN A 77 11.70 1.79 22.57
N ALA A 78 12.72 2.61 22.30
CA ALA A 78 14.01 2.57 22.98
C ALA A 78 13.88 3.06 24.42
#